data_AF-A0A1Y4ANM4-F1
#
_entry.id   AF-A0A1Y4ANM4-F1
#
_cell.length_a   1.000
_cell.length_b   1.000
_cell.length_c   1.000
_cell.angle_alpha   90.00
_cell.angle_beta   90.00
_cell.angle_gamma   90.00
#
_symmetry.space_group_name_H-M   'P 1'
#
loop_
_entity.id
_entity.type
_entity.pdbx_description
1 polymer ?
#
loop_
_entity_poly.entity_id
_entity_poly.type
_entity_poly.pdbx_seq_one_letter_code
_entity_poly.pdbx_strand_id
1 'polypeptide(L)'
;MTEMSVRQWQERFRAGDFSSKDRAVQCEAGWYDWFCQDDALAGRLQKLSKVVMGITDPYILDHYYVWFKNNCPLSGPLYDDVRFEPLHGDRNGRYFVVIRDSPHETHKW
;
A
#
# COMPACT_ATOMS: atom_id res chain seq x y z
N MET A 1 -4.92 8.92 -9.44
CA MET A 1 -5.16 8.26 -8.15
C MET A 1 -5.74 9.33 -7.24
N THR A 2 -6.92 9.11 -6.67
CA THR A 2 -7.50 10.08 -5.73
C THR A 2 -6.81 9.88 -4.39
N GLU A 3 -6.05 10.87 -3.95
CA GLU A 3 -5.34 10.82 -2.67
C GLU A 3 -6.37 10.95 -1.55
N MET A 4 -6.47 9.90 -0.72
CA MET A 4 -7.37 9.83 0.42
C MET A 4 -6.54 9.61 1.69
N SER A 5 -7.00 10.12 2.82
CA SER A 5 -6.29 9.89 4.09
C SER A 5 -6.26 8.39 4.43
N VAL A 6 -5.30 7.97 5.25
CA VAL A 6 -5.24 6.59 5.76
C VAL A 6 -6.55 6.23 6.46
N ARG A 7 -7.18 7.17 7.18
CA ARG A 7 -8.51 6.97 7.80
C ARG A 7 -9.56 6.61 6.76
N GLN A 8 -9.69 7.43 5.71
CA GLN A 8 -10.66 7.20 4.63
C GLN A 8 -10.37 5.88 3.91
N TRP A 9 -9.09 5.57 3.68
CA TRP A 9 -8.68 4.30 3.11
C TRP A 9 -9.13 3.11 3.97
N GLN A 10 -8.93 3.17 5.29
CA GLN A 10 -9.38 2.11 6.22
C GLN A 10 -10.91 1.93 6.19
N GLU A 11 -11.67 3.04 6.13
CA GLU A 11 -13.13 3.00 6.05
C GLU A 11 -13.60 2.30 4.77
N ARG A 12 -13.03 2.67 3.63
CA ARG A 12 -13.33 2.06 2.32
C ARG A 12 -12.91 0.59 2.24
N PHE A 13 -11.74 0.26 2.79
CA PHE A 13 -11.30 -1.14 2.87
C PHE A 13 -12.27 -1.99 3.70
N ARG A 14 -12.74 -1.48 4.85
CA ARG A 14 -13.78 -2.15 5.68
C ARG A 14 -15.12 -2.29 4.96
N ALA A 15 -15.49 -1.30 4.14
CA ALA A 15 -16.69 -1.32 3.32
C ALA A 15 -16.62 -2.32 2.15
N GLY A 16 -15.41 -2.82 1.83
CA GLY A 16 -15.19 -3.80 0.78
C GLY A 16 -14.95 -3.20 -0.60
N ASP A 17 -14.78 -1.88 -0.69
CA ASP A 17 -14.57 -1.14 -1.95
C ASP A 17 -13.41 -1.70 -2.79
N PHE A 18 -12.39 -2.26 -2.13
CA PHE A 18 -11.16 -2.76 -2.77
C PHE A 18 -11.14 -4.29 -2.97
N SER A 19 -12.30 -4.96 -2.89
CA SER A 19 -12.38 -6.43 -2.97
C SER A 19 -12.33 -6.97 -4.41
N SER A 20 -12.66 -6.14 -5.40
CA SER A 20 -12.64 -6.54 -6.81
C SER A 20 -11.22 -6.74 -7.32
N LYS A 21 -11.03 -7.72 -8.22
CA LYS A 21 -9.79 -7.93 -8.96
C LYS A 21 -9.59 -6.98 -10.14
N ASP A 22 -10.59 -6.13 -10.41
CA ASP A 22 -10.52 -5.14 -11.48
C ASP A 22 -9.32 -4.20 -11.28
N ARG A 23 -8.53 -4.01 -12.33
CA ARG A 23 -7.34 -3.17 -12.31
C ARG A 23 -7.65 -1.75 -11.86
N ALA A 24 -8.74 -1.15 -12.34
CA ALA A 24 -9.12 0.21 -11.97
C ALA A 24 -9.44 0.32 -10.47
N VAL A 25 -10.11 -0.68 -9.91
CA VAL A 25 -10.35 -0.78 -8.46
C VAL A 25 -9.04 -0.90 -7.69
N GLN A 26 -8.07 -1.67 -8.20
CA GLN A 26 -6.78 -1.84 -7.54
C GLN A 26 -5.88 -0.59 -7.68
N CYS A 27 -5.95 0.13 -8.80
CA CYS A 27 -5.37 1.47 -8.93
C CYS A 27 -5.98 2.46 -7.93
N GLU A 28 -7.30 2.41 -7.74
CA GLU A 28 -8.01 3.26 -6.78
C GLU A 28 -7.65 2.91 -5.33
N ALA A 29 -7.46 1.62 -5.05
CA ALA A 29 -6.98 1.14 -3.76
C ALA A 29 -5.56 1.62 -3.44
N GLY A 30 -4.79 2.10 -4.42
CA GLY A 30 -3.48 2.72 -4.21
C GLY A 30 -2.31 1.97 -4.85
N TRP A 31 -2.53 0.93 -5.66
CA TRP A 31 -1.44 0.33 -6.42
C TRP A 31 -0.90 1.32 -7.45
N TYR A 32 0.39 1.60 -7.38
CA TYR A 32 1.06 2.59 -8.24
C TYR A 32 1.88 1.93 -9.35
N ASP A 33 2.64 0.89 -9.01
CA ASP A 33 3.57 0.20 -9.90
C ASP A 33 3.71 -1.26 -9.44
N TRP A 34 3.64 -2.20 -10.38
CA TRP A 34 3.63 -3.63 -10.10
C TRP A 34 4.15 -4.46 -11.26
N PHE A 35 4.70 -5.64 -10.93
CA PHE A 35 5.21 -6.60 -11.91
C PHE A 35 4.46 -7.94 -11.89
N CYS A 36 3.54 -8.13 -10.93
CA CYS A 36 2.62 -9.27 -10.93
C CYS A 36 1.45 -9.06 -11.91
N GLN A 37 0.63 -10.09 -12.09
CA GLN A 37 -0.62 -9.97 -12.84
C GLN A 37 -1.63 -9.08 -12.09
N ASP A 38 -2.47 -8.35 -12.84
CA ASP A 38 -3.47 -7.44 -12.28
C ASP A 38 -4.43 -8.16 -11.33
N ASP A 39 -4.82 -9.40 -11.66
CA ASP A 39 -5.77 -10.19 -10.88
C ASP A 39 -5.21 -10.69 -9.53
N ALA A 40 -3.88 -10.60 -9.34
CA ALA A 40 -3.20 -10.92 -8.11
C ALA A 40 -3.18 -9.75 -7.11
N LEU A 41 -3.41 -8.51 -7.58
CA LEU A 41 -3.30 -7.29 -6.77
C LEU A 41 -4.26 -7.29 -5.58
N ALA A 42 -5.51 -7.69 -5.78
CA ALA A 42 -6.51 -7.75 -4.69
C ALA A 42 -6.07 -8.70 -3.56
N GLY A 43 -5.53 -9.86 -3.91
CA GLY A 43 -5.03 -10.83 -2.92
C GLY A 43 -3.76 -10.35 -2.20
N ARG A 44 -2.90 -9.58 -2.88
CA ARG A 44 -1.72 -8.94 -2.28
C ARG A 44 -2.11 -7.79 -1.37
N LEU A 45 -3.09 -6.98 -1.78
CA LEU A 45 -3.64 -5.88 -1.00
C LEU A 45 -4.18 -6.37 0.35
N GLN A 46 -4.89 -7.50 0.36
CA GLN A 46 -5.39 -8.14 1.60
C GLN A 46 -4.27 -8.52 2.58
N LYS A 47 -3.05 -8.78 2.10
CA LYS A 47 -1.89 -9.07 2.97
C LYS A 47 -1.31 -7.79 3.56
N LEU A 48 -1.18 -6.74 2.73
CA LEU A 48 -0.64 -5.43 3.14
C LEU A 48 -1.63 -4.61 3.97
N SER A 49 -2.94 -4.82 3.77
CA SER A 49 -3.98 -4.09 4.49
C SER A 49 -3.86 -4.25 6.00
N LYS A 50 -3.36 -5.40 6.49
CA LYS A 50 -3.09 -5.61 7.92
C LYS A 50 -2.17 -4.54 8.52
N VAL A 51 -1.18 -4.06 7.75
CA VAL A 51 -0.30 -2.97 8.16
C VAL A 51 -1.09 -1.67 8.25
N VAL A 52 -1.83 -1.33 7.19
CA VAL A 52 -2.59 -0.07 7.12
C VAL A 52 -3.69 -0.03 8.18
N MET A 53 -4.38 -1.14 8.41
CA MET A 53 -5.42 -1.30 9.43
C MET A 53 -4.86 -1.29 10.86
N GLY A 54 -3.58 -1.63 11.04
CA GLY A 54 -2.88 -1.57 12.32
C GLY A 54 -2.47 -0.16 12.72
N ILE A 55 -2.52 0.81 11.82
CA ILE A 55 -2.26 2.21 12.14
C ILE A 55 -3.42 2.78 12.97
N THR A 56 -3.10 3.22 14.18
CA THR A 56 -4.05 3.86 15.11
C THR A 56 -3.65 5.27 15.49
N ASP A 57 -2.44 5.72 15.14
CA ASP A 57 -1.97 7.07 15.43
C ASP A 57 -2.80 8.11 14.66
N PRO A 58 -3.47 9.07 15.34
CA PRO A 58 -4.37 10.00 14.69
C PRO A 58 -3.66 10.92 13.70
N TYR A 59 -2.40 11.28 13.95
CA TYR A 59 -1.65 12.13 13.04
C TYR A 59 -1.39 11.41 11.71
N ILE A 60 -0.97 10.14 11.77
CA ILE A 60 -0.80 9.33 10.55
C ILE A 60 -2.16 9.13 9.85
N LEU A 61 -3.21 8.83 10.61
CA LEU A 61 -4.56 8.58 10.06
C LEU A 61 -5.08 9.75 9.22
N ASP A 62 -4.83 10.98 9.66
CA ASP A 62 -5.45 12.19 9.08
C ASP A 62 -4.53 12.98 8.15
N HIS A 63 -3.21 12.80 8.26
CA HIS A 63 -2.24 13.59 7.49
C HIS A 63 -1.40 12.80 6.48
N TYR A 64 -1.64 11.48 6.35
CA TYR A 64 -0.94 10.64 5.37
C TYR A 64 -1.93 9.94 4.44
N TYR A 65 -1.49 9.66 3.22
CA TYR A 65 -2.14 8.70 2.33
C TYR A 65 -1.25 7.47 2.15
N VAL A 66 -1.86 6.38 1.68
CA VAL A 66 -1.13 5.13 1.39
C VAL A 66 -1.06 4.86 -0.10
N TRP A 67 0.04 4.25 -0.51
CA TRP A 67 0.19 3.66 -1.83
C TRP A 67 1.04 2.40 -1.78
N PHE A 68 0.86 1.53 -2.77
CA PHE A 68 1.39 0.18 -2.77
C PHE A 68 2.24 -0.07 -4.01
N LYS A 69 3.29 -0.85 -3.82
CA LYS A 69 4.12 -1.36 -4.92
C LYS A 69 4.32 -2.85 -4.81
N ASN A 70 4.39 -3.51 -5.96
CA ASN A 70 4.91 -4.87 -6.08
C ASN A 70 6.22 -4.75 -6.84
N ASN A 71 7.34 -4.99 -6.18
CA ASN A 71 8.66 -4.72 -6.74
C ASN A 71 9.25 -5.97 -7.41
N CYS A 72 9.97 -5.75 -8.50
CA CYS A 72 10.77 -6.77 -9.18
C CYS A 72 12.25 -6.57 -8.87
N PRO A 73 12.83 -7.38 -7.96
CA PRO A 73 14.27 -7.33 -7.75
C PRO A 73 15.00 -7.92 -8.96
N LEU A 74 16.21 -7.44 -9.24
CA LEU A 74 17.07 -8.04 -10.28
C LEU A 74 17.35 -9.53 -10.03
N SER A 75 17.35 -9.95 -8.76
CA SER A 75 17.49 -11.34 -8.34
C SER A 75 16.58 -11.62 -7.14
N GLY A 76 15.80 -12.70 -7.23
CA GLY A 76 14.88 -13.13 -6.18
C GLY A 76 13.39 -12.97 -6.53
N PRO A 77 12.49 -13.38 -5.62
CA PRO A 77 11.05 -13.27 -5.82
C PRO A 77 10.55 -11.82 -5.78
N LEU A 78 9.41 -11.57 -6.43
CA LEU A 78 8.66 -10.31 -6.28
C LEU A 78 8.23 -10.14 -4.82
N TYR A 79 8.28 -8.92 -4.33
CA TYR A 79 7.87 -8.56 -2.97
C TYR A 79 6.99 -7.31 -2.98
N ASP A 80 6.23 -7.12 -1.89
CA ASP A 80 5.27 -6.03 -1.81
C ASP A 80 5.73 -5.00 -0.78
N ASP A 81 5.42 -3.72 -1.01
CA ASP A 81 5.59 -2.67 -0.02
C ASP A 81 4.35 -1.77 0.08
N VAL A 82 4.15 -1.20 1.26
CA VAL A 82 3.21 -0.11 1.50
C VAL A 82 3.99 1.12 1.95
N ARG A 83 3.64 2.26 1.38
CA ARG A 83 4.26 3.56 1.65
C ARG A 83 3.23 4.51 2.19
N PHE A 84 3.67 5.32 3.14
CA PHE A 84 2.88 6.33 3.80
C PHE A 84 3.55 7.67 3.56
N GLU A 85 2.86 8.54 2.84
CA GLU A 85 3.38 9.83 2.41
C GLU A 85 2.45 10.95 2.89
N PRO A 86 2.98 12.14 3.24
CA PRO A 86 2.14 13.26 3.64
C PRO A 86 1.05 13.57 2.60
N LEU A 87 -0.19 13.59 3.05
CA LEU A 87 -1.37 13.90 2.24
C LEU A 87 -1.29 15.32 1.68
N HIS A 88 -0.72 16.24 2.46
CA HIS A 88 -0.60 17.65 2.12
C HIS A 88 0.81 18.18 2.33
N GLY A 89 1.09 19.30 1.67
CA GLY A 89 2.36 20.01 1.77
C GLY A 89 3.43 19.43 0.86
N ASP A 90 4.65 19.98 1.02
CA ASP A 90 5.80 19.55 0.24
C ASP A 90 6.34 18.20 0.76
N ARG A 91 6.11 17.16 -0.05
CA ARG A 91 6.49 15.79 0.24
C ARG A 91 8.01 15.63 0.27
N ASN A 92 8.75 16.31 -0.61
CA ASN A 92 10.22 16.23 -0.67
C ASN A 92 10.78 14.79 -0.63
N GLY A 93 10.03 13.81 -1.17
CA GLY A 93 10.40 12.39 -1.13
C GLY A 93 10.37 11.76 0.27
N ARG A 94 9.74 12.41 1.26
CA ARG A 94 9.62 11.92 2.64
C ARG A 94 8.39 11.03 2.76
N TYR A 95 8.64 9.76 3.02
CA TYR A 95 7.64 8.77 3.36
C TYR A 95 8.28 7.74 4.28
N PHE A 96 7.46 6.98 4.99
CA PHE A 96 7.91 5.74 5.61
C PHE A 96 7.35 4.56 4.83
N VAL A 97 8.10 3.45 4.82
CA VAL A 97 7.78 2.25 4.04
C VAL A 97 7.79 1.04 4.96
N VAL A 98 6.81 0.16 4.77
CA VAL A 98 6.82 -1.18 5.35
C VAL A 98 6.93 -2.17 4.20
N ILE A 99 8.05 -2.90 4.18
CA ILE A 99 8.36 -3.86 3.13
C ILE A 99 8.02 -5.25 3.62
N ARG A 100 7.25 -6.00 2.82
CA ARG A 100 6.80 -7.35 3.15
C ARG A 100 7.54 -8.38 2.30
N ASP A 101 8.25 -9.29 2.97
CA ASP A 101 8.95 -10.43 2.35
C ASP A 101 10.00 -10.05 1.28
N SER A 102 10.70 -8.92 1.45
CA SER A 102 11.82 -8.59 0.58
C SER A 102 12.93 -9.65 0.68
N PRO A 103 13.47 -10.13 -0.45
CA PRO A 103 14.58 -11.09 -0.45
C PRO A 103 15.92 -10.46 -0.10
N HIS A 104 16.00 -9.14 0.01
CA HIS A 104 17.23 -8.40 0.31
C HIS A 104 17.39 -8.08 1.80
N GLU A 105 16.34 -8.31 2.60
CA GLU A 105 16.39 -8.08 4.04
C GLU A 105 16.80 -9.37 4.76
N THR A 106 17.91 -9.30 5.50
CA THR A 106 18.43 -10.43 6.28
C THR A 106 17.60 -10.72 7.53
N HIS A 107 16.92 -9.71 8.06
CA HIS A 107 16.12 -9.81 9.29
C HIS A 107 14.65 -9.54 8.97
N LYS A 108 13.78 -10.44 9.45
CA LYS A 108 12.32 -10.29 9.37
C LYS A 108 11.81 -9.87 10.75
N TRP A 109 10.93 -8.87 10.76
CA TRP A 109 10.29 -8.32 11.96
C TRP A 109 8.85 -8.82 12.06
#